data_AF-A0A1Y6D883-F1
#
_entry.id   AF-A0A1Y6D883-F1
#
_cell.length_a   1.000
_cell.length_b   1.000
_cell.length_c   1.000
_cell.angle_alpha   90.00
_cell.angle_beta   90.00
_cell.angle_gamma   90.00
#
_symmetry.space_group_name_H-M   'P 1'
#
loop_
_entity.id
_entity.type
_entity.pdbx_description
1 polymer ?
#
loop_
_entity_poly.entity_id
_entity_poly.type
_entity_poly.pdbx_seq_one_letter_code
_entity_poly.pdbx_strand_id
1 'polypeptide(L)'
;MKRRIPPTESNIRSALSHVSPSCDRETWVRVLAAIKDALGEDGRAIADEWSQQGDSYGKTDFRDAWKSVKPGGKVAVGTLWRLALDNGWRPDGGERQETEAERLERERKQRARAGQAAEQQAEAARKAAAKASALWKASAPAAFDHPYLERKRVHPVPTVRETTAEQAASILGYPPRSDGEPLAGRVLVVPVKIDGKPTTAELIDEAGRKTAIAGGSKSGGFWAAQSAPKGDGDGLALALGEGVATVLSCREAMKWPVFAALMAGNLPAIVQTLHGRYPKARLVVLGDIGGGLKYAGQAARAVGGILAVPVFTPEQIQAFQDRQGKPPTDWNDLHHLAGLDAVRDQLGKLLAAGPGPGASTAVAGAKPDTGVPFPGTPKQPPKGKPPTPPGGGDDEDEPARPSYVVREDWGRYGPPGVWYHGYRNARKGEPEPLNLWLCSPLRVEAVTCTDDGRYFGRFLRFRDTFGRWREWAMPMEMLRGSCAAPARNYGANCWPLAS
;
A
#
# COMPACT_ATOMS: atom_id res chain seq x y z
N MET A 1 46.89 27.96 -26.17
CA MET A 1 47.57 27.10 -25.18
C MET A 1 46.59 26.03 -24.71
N LYS A 2 46.83 24.74 -24.98
CA LYS A 2 45.99 23.66 -24.42
C LYS A 2 46.22 23.64 -22.91
N ARG A 3 45.20 24.00 -22.11
CA ARG A 3 45.26 23.87 -20.64
C ARG A 3 45.57 22.41 -20.31
N ARG A 4 46.71 22.15 -19.67
CA ARG A 4 47.11 20.80 -19.27
C ARG A 4 46.48 20.52 -17.90
N ILE A 5 45.48 19.65 -17.87
CA ILE A 5 44.84 19.20 -16.61
C ILE A 5 45.87 18.36 -15.84
N PRO A 6 46.25 18.73 -14.60
CA PRO A 6 47.24 17.98 -13.86
C PRO A 6 46.65 16.64 -13.38
N PRO A 7 47.39 15.53 -13.46
CA PRO A 7 46.94 14.20 -13.04
C PRO A 7 47.01 14.02 -11.51
N THR A 8 46.35 14.91 -10.77
CA THR A 8 46.21 14.76 -9.30
C THR A 8 45.12 13.75 -8.98
N GLU A 9 45.20 13.10 -7.82
CA GLU A 9 44.15 12.21 -7.32
C GLU A 9 42.78 12.91 -7.31
N SER A 10 42.73 14.18 -6.87
CA SER A 10 41.50 14.98 -6.85
C SER A 10 40.85 15.14 -8.23
N ASN A 11 41.64 15.45 -9.26
CA ASN A 11 41.12 15.57 -10.62
C ASN A 11 40.65 14.22 -11.19
N ILE A 12 41.36 13.14 -10.86
CA ILE A 12 40.98 11.78 -11.30
C ILE A 12 39.65 11.37 -10.67
N ARG A 13 39.48 11.55 -9.36
CA ARG A 13 38.21 11.29 -8.66
C ARG A 13 37.07 12.13 -9.22
N SER A 14 37.34 13.43 -9.44
CA SER A 14 36.35 14.34 -10.04
C SER A 14 35.93 13.88 -11.45
N ALA A 15 36.88 13.48 -12.31
CA ALA A 15 36.56 12.98 -13.64
C ALA A 15 35.78 11.64 -13.62
N LEU A 16 36.15 10.73 -12.72
CA LEU A 16 35.51 9.42 -12.60
C LEU A 16 34.04 9.52 -12.18
N SER A 17 33.66 10.56 -11.43
CA SER A 17 32.24 10.82 -11.10
C SER A 17 31.35 11.07 -12.34
N HIS A 18 31.95 11.40 -13.48
CA HIS A 18 31.28 11.60 -14.77
C HIS A 18 31.47 10.42 -15.73
N VAL A 19 32.14 9.33 -15.33
CA VAL A 19 32.33 8.15 -16.18
C VAL A 19 31.68 6.96 -15.52
N SER A 20 30.66 6.40 -16.16
CA SER A 20 29.93 5.26 -15.61
C SER A 20 30.82 4.01 -15.49
N PRO A 21 30.84 3.35 -14.32
CA PRO A 21 31.58 2.10 -14.11
C PRO A 21 30.90 0.89 -14.76
N SER A 22 29.60 0.96 -15.06
CA SER A 22 28.86 -0.05 -15.86
C SER A 22 29.08 0.12 -17.37
N CYS A 23 30.21 0.71 -17.80
CA CYS A 23 30.58 0.81 -19.21
C CYS A 23 31.03 -0.55 -19.78
N ASP A 24 31.18 -0.62 -21.10
CA ASP A 24 31.67 -1.84 -21.75
C ASP A 24 33.11 -2.21 -21.28
N ARG A 25 33.46 -3.49 -21.39
CA ARG A 25 34.73 -4.03 -20.87
C ARG A 25 35.96 -3.35 -21.46
N GLU A 26 35.90 -2.88 -22.71
CA GLU A 26 37.01 -2.20 -23.37
C GLU A 26 37.21 -0.79 -22.79
N THR A 27 36.12 -0.04 -22.64
CA THR A 27 36.12 1.28 -21.97
C THR A 27 36.59 1.16 -20.53
N TRP A 28 36.11 0.17 -19.79
CA TRP A 28 36.49 -0.08 -18.40
C TRP A 28 38.01 -0.33 -18.26
N VAL A 29 38.61 -1.18 -19.10
CA VAL A 29 40.09 -1.40 -19.10
C VAL A 29 40.86 -0.14 -19.45
N ARG A 30 40.36 0.68 -20.38
CA ARG A 30 40.99 1.95 -20.75
C ARG A 30 40.97 2.93 -19.59
N VAL A 31 39.91 2.98 -18.79
CA VAL A 31 39.85 3.79 -17.58
C VAL A 31 40.88 3.31 -16.55
N LEU A 32 40.97 2.00 -16.30
CA LEU A 32 42.01 1.44 -15.41
C LEU A 32 43.43 1.79 -15.89
N ALA A 33 43.68 1.69 -17.20
CA ALA A 33 44.95 2.08 -17.81
C ALA A 33 45.27 3.56 -17.67
N ALA A 34 44.28 4.43 -17.85
CA ALA A 34 44.43 5.87 -17.67
C ALA A 34 44.76 6.25 -16.21
N ILE A 35 44.14 5.57 -15.23
CA ILE A 35 44.43 5.79 -13.80
C ILE A 35 45.83 5.30 -13.46
N LYS A 36 46.21 4.11 -13.93
CA LYS A 36 47.54 3.52 -13.66
C LYS A 36 48.68 4.29 -14.33
N ASP A 37 48.45 4.86 -15.50
CA ASP A 37 49.38 5.77 -16.17
C ASP A 37 49.60 7.05 -15.33
N ALA A 38 48.54 7.58 -14.73
CA ALA A 38 48.57 8.82 -13.97
C ALA A 38 49.21 8.69 -12.58
N LEU A 39 48.86 7.62 -11.85
CA LEU A 39 49.17 7.46 -10.43
C LEU A 39 49.98 6.20 -10.11
N GLY A 40 50.36 5.40 -11.11
CA GLY A 40 51.05 4.13 -10.87
C GLY A 40 50.20 3.16 -10.04
N GLU A 41 50.85 2.42 -9.13
CA GLU A 41 50.15 1.50 -8.23
C GLU A 41 49.33 2.22 -7.15
N ASP A 42 49.62 3.49 -6.85
CA ASP A 42 48.85 4.29 -5.88
C ASP A 42 47.42 4.56 -6.38
N GLY A 43 47.20 4.52 -7.70
CA GLY A 43 45.89 4.65 -8.32
C GLY A 43 44.96 3.44 -8.13
N ARG A 44 45.47 2.31 -7.62
CA ARG A 44 44.72 1.06 -7.52
C ARG A 44 43.48 1.19 -6.64
N ALA A 45 43.58 1.89 -5.50
CA ALA A 45 42.46 2.06 -4.59
C ALA A 45 41.30 2.83 -5.23
N ILE A 46 41.61 3.94 -5.92
CA ILE A 46 40.63 4.78 -6.62
C ILE A 46 39.96 3.99 -7.76
N ALA A 47 40.75 3.22 -8.50
CA ALA A 47 40.25 2.41 -9.60
C ALA A 47 39.34 1.27 -9.14
N ASP A 48 39.66 0.66 -7.99
CA ASP A 48 38.84 -0.39 -7.37
C ASP A 48 37.51 0.18 -6.87
N GLU A 49 37.56 1.29 -6.13
CA GLU A 49 36.39 2.00 -5.59
C GLU A 49 35.43 2.44 -6.70
N TRP A 50 35.95 3.01 -7.79
CA TRP A 50 35.14 3.34 -8.97
C TRP A 50 34.56 2.09 -9.62
N SER A 51 35.35 1.02 -9.79
CA SER A 51 34.89 -0.21 -10.45
C SER A 51 33.80 -0.94 -9.65
N GLN A 52 33.85 -0.89 -8.32
CA GLN A 52 32.86 -1.53 -7.43
C GLN A 52 31.44 -1.00 -7.59
N GLN A 53 31.29 0.22 -8.11
CA GLN A 53 29.99 0.84 -8.39
C GLN A 53 29.32 0.30 -9.67
N GLY A 54 30.02 -0.52 -10.47
CA GLY A 54 29.49 -1.12 -11.70
C GLY A 54 28.74 -2.42 -11.46
N ASP A 55 27.68 -2.64 -12.24
CA ASP A 55 26.75 -3.78 -12.06
C ASP A 55 27.39 -5.17 -12.26
N SER A 56 28.52 -5.23 -12.96
CA SER A 56 29.25 -6.46 -13.29
C SER A 56 30.60 -6.59 -12.57
N TYR A 57 30.83 -5.87 -11.48
CA TYR A 57 32.10 -5.89 -10.76
C TYR A 57 32.41 -7.27 -10.16
N GLY A 58 33.65 -7.72 -10.33
CA GLY A 58 34.19 -8.90 -9.67
C GLY A 58 35.60 -8.65 -9.15
N LYS A 59 35.84 -8.88 -7.86
CA LYS A 59 37.14 -8.62 -7.20
C LYS A 59 38.32 -9.33 -7.87
N THR A 60 38.11 -10.57 -8.33
CA THR A 60 39.11 -11.35 -9.06
C THR A 60 39.39 -10.78 -10.45
N ASP A 61 38.34 -10.38 -11.19
CA ASP A 61 38.46 -9.81 -12.54
C ASP A 61 39.16 -8.43 -12.48
N PHE A 62 38.81 -7.61 -11.49
CA PHE A 62 39.52 -6.36 -11.21
C PHE A 62 41.00 -6.58 -10.92
N ARG A 63 41.34 -7.52 -10.03
CA ARG A 63 42.74 -7.84 -9.71
C ARG A 63 43.52 -8.24 -10.96
N ASP A 64 42.95 -9.08 -11.80
CA ASP A 64 43.64 -9.62 -12.97
C ASP A 64 43.74 -8.57 -14.09
N ALA A 65 42.69 -7.77 -14.29
CA ALA A 65 42.70 -6.61 -15.18
C ALA A 65 43.75 -5.59 -14.76
N TRP A 66 43.80 -5.22 -13.47
CA TRP A 66 44.77 -4.25 -12.94
C TRP A 66 46.23 -4.70 -13.11
N LYS A 67 46.50 -6.01 -12.94
CA LYS A 67 47.82 -6.61 -13.20
C LYS A 67 48.18 -6.61 -14.68
N SER A 68 47.20 -6.77 -15.57
CA SER A 68 47.41 -6.85 -17.02
C SER A 68 47.78 -5.51 -17.66
N VAL A 69 47.35 -4.41 -17.04
CA VAL A 69 47.62 -3.04 -17.48
C VAL A 69 49.02 -2.61 -17.08
N LYS A 70 49.81 -2.10 -18.04
CA LYS A 70 51.19 -1.63 -17.85
C LYS A 70 51.27 -0.10 -17.87
N PRO A 71 52.06 0.53 -16.98
CA PRO A 71 52.38 1.96 -17.06
C PRO A 71 53.10 2.29 -18.38
N GLY A 72 52.86 3.47 -18.96
CA GLY A 72 53.49 3.91 -20.21
C GLY A 72 53.02 3.20 -21.48
N GLY A 73 51.82 2.61 -21.45
CA GLY A 73 51.18 1.99 -22.61
C GLY A 73 50.54 3.00 -23.59
N LYS A 74 49.78 2.50 -24.57
CA LYS A 74 49.08 3.34 -25.58
C LYS A 74 47.96 4.23 -25.00
N VAL A 75 47.58 4.03 -23.74
CA VAL A 75 46.47 4.73 -23.07
C VAL A 75 47.06 5.60 -21.97
N ALA A 76 47.04 6.92 -22.18
CA ALA A 76 47.46 7.89 -21.19
C ALA A 76 46.26 8.44 -20.40
N VAL A 77 46.52 9.15 -19.28
CA VAL A 77 45.51 9.84 -18.46
C VAL A 77 44.54 10.74 -19.26
N GLY A 78 45.00 11.26 -20.41
CA GLY A 78 44.16 12.04 -21.32
C GLY A 78 42.93 11.30 -21.85
N THR A 79 42.93 9.96 -21.82
CA THR A 79 41.77 9.14 -22.19
C THR A 79 40.63 9.30 -21.18
N LEU A 80 40.95 9.31 -19.89
CA LEU A 80 39.98 9.57 -18.83
C LEU A 80 39.45 11.00 -18.93
N TRP A 81 40.32 11.98 -19.17
CA TRP A 81 39.89 13.37 -19.37
C TRP A 81 38.92 13.52 -20.53
N ARG A 82 39.20 12.87 -21.66
CA ARG A 82 38.30 12.92 -22.82
C ARG A 82 36.95 12.29 -22.50
N LEU A 83 36.92 11.09 -21.93
CA LEU A 83 35.67 10.42 -21.55
C LEU A 83 34.84 11.27 -20.56
N ALA A 84 35.51 11.85 -19.56
CA ALA A 84 34.85 12.69 -18.59
C ALA A 84 34.33 14.00 -19.21
N LEU A 85 35.12 14.67 -20.07
CA LEU A 85 34.71 15.89 -20.79
C LEU A 85 33.51 15.63 -21.72
N ASP A 86 33.51 14.50 -22.43
CA ASP A 86 32.38 14.08 -23.29
C ASP A 86 31.10 13.84 -22.46
N ASN A 87 31.26 13.43 -21.19
CA ASN A 87 30.18 13.29 -20.20
C ASN A 87 29.95 14.55 -19.34
N GLY A 88 30.45 15.71 -19.79
CA GLY A 88 30.15 17.01 -19.18
C GLY A 88 30.98 17.38 -17.95
N TRP A 89 32.05 16.63 -17.63
CA TRP A 89 33.00 17.00 -16.58
C TRP A 89 33.67 18.33 -16.88
N ARG A 90 33.86 19.17 -15.86
CA ARG A 90 34.60 20.43 -15.96
C ARG A 90 35.68 20.47 -14.88
N PRO A 91 36.97 20.50 -15.25
CA PRO A 91 38.07 20.49 -14.27
C PRO A 91 38.08 21.68 -13.32
N ASP A 92 37.41 22.78 -13.67
CA ASP A 92 37.32 24.02 -12.88
C ASP A 92 36.06 24.08 -11.97
N GLY A 93 35.26 23.00 -11.84
CA GLY A 93 34.23 22.86 -10.80
C GLY A 93 32.90 23.60 -11.00
N GLY A 94 32.57 24.07 -12.21
CA GLY A 94 31.26 24.68 -12.48
C GLY A 94 30.16 23.64 -12.78
N GLU A 95 29.24 23.40 -11.84
CA GLU A 95 27.99 22.68 -12.11
C GLU A 95 27.18 23.42 -13.19
N ARG A 96 26.66 22.70 -14.20
CA ARG A 96 25.74 23.29 -15.18
C ARG A 96 24.39 23.52 -14.49
N GLN A 97 24.13 24.77 -14.10
CA GLN A 97 22.78 25.17 -13.72
C GLN A 97 21.87 25.13 -14.96
N GLU A 98 20.73 24.43 -14.86
CA GLU A 98 19.69 24.44 -15.89
C GLU A 98 19.31 25.89 -16.19
N THR A 99 19.46 26.31 -17.44
CA THR A 99 19.11 27.68 -17.83
C THR A 99 17.61 27.89 -17.66
N GLU A 100 17.18 29.13 -17.42
CA GLU A 100 15.75 29.46 -17.34
C GLU A 100 15.00 29.02 -18.61
N ALA A 101 15.63 29.11 -19.78
CA ALA A 101 15.08 28.62 -21.04
C ALA A 101 14.85 27.09 -21.04
N GLU A 102 15.80 26.30 -20.53
CA GLU A 102 15.67 24.84 -20.43
C GLU A 102 14.60 24.42 -19.42
N ARG A 103 14.52 25.10 -18.26
CA ARG A 103 13.46 24.89 -17.26
C ARG A 103 12.08 25.18 -17.86
N LEU A 104 11.92 26.33 -18.51
CA LEU A 104 10.66 26.72 -19.17
C LEU A 104 10.28 25.76 -20.29
N GLU A 105 11.25 25.26 -21.08
CA GLU A 105 10.98 24.27 -22.11
C GLU A 105 10.53 22.93 -21.51
N ARG A 106 11.18 22.48 -20.42
CA ARG A 106 10.80 21.26 -19.69
C ARG A 106 9.39 21.38 -19.11
N GLU A 107 9.07 22.50 -18.47
CA GLU A 107 7.73 22.79 -17.95
C GLU A 107 6.69 22.85 -19.08
N ARG A 108 7.02 23.47 -20.22
CA ARG A 108 6.15 23.49 -21.41
C ARG A 108 5.89 22.08 -21.94
N LYS A 109 6.93 21.25 -22.07
CA LYS A 109 6.81 19.85 -22.51
C LYS A 109 5.99 19.02 -21.52
N GLN A 110 6.21 19.19 -20.22
CA GLN A 110 5.44 18.52 -19.17
C GLN A 110 3.97 18.95 -19.20
N ARG A 111 3.68 20.24 -19.31
CA ARG A 111 2.33 20.78 -19.41
C ARG A 111 1.62 20.32 -20.69
N ALA A 112 2.31 20.30 -21.82
CA ALA A 112 1.77 19.79 -23.09
C ALA A 112 1.45 18.29 -22.98
N ARG A 113 2.37 17.48 -22.43
CA ARG A 113 2.15 16.04 -22.22
C ARG A 113 1.01 15.78 -21.23
N ALA A 114 0.93 16.55 -20.14
CA ALA A 114 -0.16 16.46 -19.17
C ALA A 114 -1.51 16.87 -19.79
N GLY A 115 -1.52 17.91 -20.63
CA GLY A 115 -2.71 18.33 -21.38
C GLY A 115 -3.20 17.25 -22.34
N GLN A 116 -2.30 16.69 -23.15
CA GLN A 116 -2.63 15.58 -24.06
C GLN A 116 -3.12 14.34 -23.31
N ALA A 117 -2.46 13.96 -22.21
CA ALA A 117 -2.90 12.83 -21.39
C ALA A 117 -4.27 13.08 -20.75
N ALA A 118 -4.55 14.30 -20.28
CA ALA A 118 -5.85 14.67 -19.72
C ALA A 118 -6.96 14.63 -20.77
N GLU A 119 -6.70 15.10 -21.99
CA GLU A 119 -7.66 15.06 -23.11
C GLU A 119 -7.95 13.61 -23.54
N GLN A 120 -6.92 12.78 -23.68
CA GLN A 120 -7.09 11.35 -23.98
C GLN A 120 -7.89 10.63 -22.88
N GLN A 121 -7.62 10.94 -21.61
CA GLN A 121 -8.35 10.37 -20.49
C GLN A 121 -9.82 10.82 -20.48
N ALA A 122 -10.09 12.09 -20.78
CA ALA A 122 -11.46 12.63 -20.88
C ALA A 122 -12.25 11.97 -22.01
N GLU A 123 -11.61 11.78 -23.18
CA GLU A 123 -12.21 11.08 -24.31
C GLU A 123 -12.52 9.60 -23.97
N ALA A 124 -11.57 8.92 -23.33
CA ALA A 124 -11.75 7.55 -22.87
C ALA A 124 -12.90 7.43 -21.86
N ALA A 125 -12.99 8.37 -20.90
CA ALA A 125 -14.07 8.43 -19.92
C ALA A 125 -15.44 8.66 -20.58
N ARG A 126 -15.53 9.55 -21.58
CA ARG A 126 -16.76 9.79 -22.35
C ARG A 126 -17.21 8.52 -23.09
N LYS A 127 -16.27 7.84 -23.76
CA LYS A 127 -16.56 6.57 -24.45
C LYS A 127 -16.99 5.48 -23.48
N ALA A 128 -16.34 5.36 -22.33
CA ALA A 128 -16.68 4.39 -21.31
C ALA A 128 -18.09 4.64 -20.72
N ALA A 129 -18.44 5.90 -20.44
CA ALA A 129 -19.77 6.27 -19.96
C ALA A 129 -20.87 5.96 -20.99
N ALA A 130 -20.62 6.23 -22.27
CA ALA A 130 -21.52 5.87 -23.37
C ALA A 130 -21.71 4.35 -23.47
N LYS A 131 -20.61 3.59 -23.43
CA LYS A 131 -20.64 2.11 -23.41
C LYS A 131 -21.37 1.55 -22.20
N ALA A 132 -21.14 2.09 -21.00
CA ALA A 132 -21.83 1.69 -19.78
C ALA A 132 -23.34 1.92 -19.88
N SER A 133 -23.75 3.07 -20.44
CA SER A 133 -25.15 3.39 -20.67
C SER A 133 -25.81 2.47 -21.71
N ALA A 134 -25.11 2.20 -22.81
CA ALA A 134 -25.58 1.30 -23.86
C ALA A 134 -25.73 -0.13 -23.35
N LEU A 135 -24.72 -0.63 -22.63
CA LEU A 135 -24.73 -1.96 -22.02
C LEU A 135 -25.88 -2.07 -21.01
N TRP A 136 -25.98 -1.12 -20.08
CA TRP A 136 -27.07 -1.10 -19.10
C TRP A 136 -28.45 -1.16 -19.77
N LYS A 137 -28.67 -0.36 -20.83
CA LYS A 137 -29.95 -0.33 -21.57
C LYS A 137 -30.26 -1.67 -22.25
N ALA A 138 -29.25 -2.34 -22.79
CA ALA A 138 -29.39 -3.62 -23.48
C ALA A 138 -29.53 -4.83 -22.53
N SER A 139 -29.13 -4.68 -21.27
CA SER A 139 -29.20 -5.74 -20.26
C SER A 139 -30.61 -5.88 -19.65
N ALA A 140 -30.99 -7.12 -19.33
CA ALA A 140 -32.23 -7.46 -18.63
C ALA A 140 -32.08 -7.27 -17.11
N PRO A 141 -33.16 -7.13 -16.33
CA PRO A 141 -33.08 -7.25 -14.86
C PRO A 141 -32.39 -8.56 -14.46
N ALA A 142 -31.53 -8.52 -13.44
CA ALA A 142 -30.84 -9.74 -12.99
C ALA A 142 -31.84 -10.76 -12.43
N ALA A 143 -31.69 -12.01 -12.85
CA ALA A 143 -32.53 -13.11 -12.39
C ALA A 143 -32.07 -13.64 -11.03
N PHE A 144 -33.00 -14.21 -10.26
CA PHE A 144 -32.70 -14.83 -8.96
C PHE A 144 -31.76 -16.03 -9.10
N ASP A 145 -31.86 -16.75 -10.22
CA ASP A 145 -31.07 -17.95 -10.52
C ASP A 145 -29.70 -17.62 -11.14
N HIS A 146 -29.27 -16.36 -11.17
CA HIS A 146 -27.96 -16.01 -11.71
C HIS A 146 -26.87 -16.71 -10.87
N PRO A 147 -25.91 -17.45 -11.45
CA PRO A 147 -25.09 -18.40 -10.69
C PRO A 147 -24.18 -17.71 -9.67
N TYR A 148 -23.72 -16.49 -9.99
CA TYR A 148 -23.01 -15.64 -9.03
C TYR A 148 -23.87 -15.29 -7.80
N LEU A 149 -25.14 -14.91 -8.00
CA LEU A 149 -26.04 -14.48 -6.93
C LEU A 149 -26.45 -15.66 -6.05
N GLU A 150 -26.77 -16.81 -6.66
CA GLU A 150 -27.05 -18.06 -5.94
C GLU A 150 -25.85 -18.49 -5.10
N ARG A 151 -24.65 -18.53 -5.70
CA ARG A 151 -23.41 -18.87 -4.98
C ARG A 151 -23.09 -17.88 -3.89
N LYS A 152 -23.46 -16.60 -4.05
CA LYS A 152 -23.30 -15.57 -3.03
C LYS A 152 -24.47 -15.51 -2.04
N ARG A 153 -25.53 -16.29 -2.26
CA ARG A 153 -26.76 -16.32 -1.45
C ARG A 153 -27.37 -14.94 -1.25
N VAL A 154 -27.34 -14.10 -2.27
CA VAL A 154 -27.93 -12.76 -2.23
C VAL A 154 -28.93 -12.59 -3.35
N HIS A 155 -30.00 -11.84 -3.08
CA HIS A 155 -31.07 -11.59 -4.02
C HIS A 155 -30.71 -10.42 -4.95
N PRO A 156 -31.11 -10.49 -6.24
CA PRO A 156 -30.97 -9.36 -7.15
C PRO A 156 -31.79 -8.16 -6.66
N VAL A 157 -31.32 -6.97 -7.00
CA VAL A 157 -32.04 -5.71 -6.76
C VAL A 157 -32.25 -5.00 -8.10
N PRO A 158 -33.23 -4.07 -8.23
CA PRO A 158 -33.55 -3.42 -9.50
C PRO A 158 -32.38 -2.66 -10.15
N THR A 159 -31.34 -2.34 -9.37
CA THR A 159 -30.13 -1.64 -9.84
C THR A 159 -28.99 -2.59 -10.23
N VAL A 160 -29.24 -3.90 -10.32
CA VAL A 160 -28.37 -4.90 -10.95
C VAL A 160 -29.09 -5.46 -12.17
N ARG A 161 -28.37 -5.54 -13.29
CA ARG A 161 -28.86 -6.15 -14.54
C ARG A 161 -27.98 -7.31 -14.94
N GLU A 162 -28.39 -8.09 -15.92
CA GLU A 162 -27.63 -9.19 -16.49
C GLU A 162 -27.66 -9.19 -18.02
N THR A 163 -26.62 -9.77 -18.61
CA THR A 163 -26.38 -9.93 -20.05
C THR A 163 -25.52 -11.17 -20.26
N THR A 164 -25.27 -11.58 -21.50
CA THR A 164 -24.22 -12.57 -21.79
C THR A 164 -22.85 -11.90 -22.02
N ALA A 165 -21.77 -12.66 -21.83
CA ALA A 165 -20.41 -12.21 -22.13
C ALA A 165 -20.24 -11.81 -23.61
N GLU A 166 -20.90 -12.51 -24.54
CA GLU A 166 -20.85 -12.22 -25.98
C GLU A 166 -21.52 -10.89 -26.30
N GLN A 167 -22.71 -10.64 -25.74
CA GLN A 167 -23.41 -9.37 -25.91
C GLN A 167 -22.64 -8.21 -25.28
N ALA A 168 -22.06 -8.43 -24.09
CA ALA A 168 -21.19 -7.44 -23.46
C ALA A 168 -19.97 -7.13 -24.36
N ALA A 169 -19.29 -8.15 -24.89
CA ALA A 169 -18.15 -7.95 -25.78
C ALA A 169 -18.52 -7.19 -27.06
N SER A 170 -19.68 -7.50 -27.65
CA SER A 170 -20.21 -6.81 -28.83
C SER A 170 -20.45 -5.32 -28.57
N ILE A 171 -21.15 -4.96 -27.48
CA ILE A 171 -21.46 -3.58 -27.13
C ILE A 171 -20.20 -2.80 -26.73
N LEU A 172 -19.28 -3.44 -26.01
CA LEU A 172 -18.03 -2.82 -25.58
C LEU A 172 -17.01 -2.69 -26.72
N GLY A 173 -17.14 -3.49 -27.78
CA GLY A 173 -16.17 -3.59 -28.88
C GLY A 173 -14.88 -4.31 -28.48
N TYR A 174 -14.87 -5.01 -27.35
CA TYR A 174 -13.76 -5.82 -26.87
C TYR A 174 -14.27 -6.85 -25.84
N PRO A 175 -13.64 -8.02 -25.70
CA PRO A 175 -14.01 -8.99 -24.67
C PRO A 175 -13.56 -8.47 -23.29
N PRO A 176 -14.48 -8.25 -22.33
CA PRO A 176 -14.10 -7.84 -20.97
C PRO A 176 -13.31 -8.97 -20.30
N ARG A 177 -12.19 -8.63 -19.65
CA ARG A 177 -11.25 -9.59 -19.06
C ARG A 177 -10.97 -9.28 -17.58
N SER A 178 -10.79 -10.35 -16.79
CA SER A 178 -10.32 -10.34 -15.40
C SER A 178 -9.04 -11.18 -15.36
N ASP A 179 -7.93 -10.62 -14.87
CA ASP A 179 -6.63 -11.30 -14.79
C ASP A 179 -6.18 -11.96 -16.10
N GLY A 180 -6.45 -11.29 -17.23
CA GLY A 180 -6.12 -11.78 -18.57
C GLY A 180 -7.17 -12.70 -19.18
N GLU A 181 -8.05 -13.31 -18.38
CA GLU A 181 -9.08 -14.24 -18.84
C GLU A 181 -10.39 -13.52 -19.21
N PRO A 182 -11.04 -13.86 -20.33
CA PRO A 182 -12.31 -13.27 -20.70
C PRO A 182 -13.42 -13.72 -19.75
N LEU A 183 -14.35 -12.81 -19.45
CA LEU A 183 -15.62 -13.19 -18.81
C LEU A 183 -16.39 -14.17 -19.70
N ALA A 184 -17.19 -15.04 -19.10
CA ALA A 184 -17.94 -16.08 -19.80
C ALA A 184 -19.35 -16.24 -19.23
N GLY A 185 -20.27 -16.79 -20.03
CA GLY A 185 -21.63 -17.10 -19.59
C GLY A 185 -22.44 -15.86 -19.27
N ARG A 186 -23.30 -15.94 -18.24
CA ARG A 186 -24.06 -14.79 -17.74
C ARG A 186 -23.17 -13.83 -16.95
N VAL A 187 -23.38 -12.54 -17.21
CA VAL A 187 -22.61 -11.43 -16.66
C VAL A 187 -23.56 -10.42 -16.03
N LEU A 188 -23.41 -10.18 -14.74
CA LEU A 188 -24.05 -9.06 -14.06
C LEU A 188 -23.44 -7.75 -14.49
N VAL A 189 -24.28 -6.74 -14.67
CA VAL A 189 -23.91 -5.36 -14.97
C VAL A 189 -24.29 -4.48 -13.78
N VAL A 190 -23.27 -3.96 -13.11
CA VAL A 190 -23.40 -3.13 -11.90
C VAL A 190 -22.91 -1.71 -12.22
N PRO A 191 -23.81 -0.73 -12.40
CA PRO A 191 -23.43 0.60 -12.88
C PRO A 191 -22.74 1.39 -11.77
N VAL A 192 -21.65 2.05 -12.14
CA VAL A 192 -20.95 3.02 -11.29
C VAL A 192 -21.40 4.41 -11.71
N LYS A 193 -21.88 5.19 -10.75
CA LYS A 193 -22.43 6.52 -11.01
C LYS A 193 -21.70 7.60 -10.22
N ILE A 194 -21.47 8.73 -10.87
CA ILE A 194 -21.07 10.00 -10.26
C ILE A 194 -22.20 10.99 -10.53
N ASP A 195 -22.69 11.67 -9.49
CA ASP A 195 -23.82 12.60 -9.58
C ASP A 195 -25.06 12.01 -10.30
N GLY A 196 -25.31 10.71 -10.08
CA GLY A 196 -26.42 9.97 -10.68
C GLY A 196 -26.22 9.57 -12.14
N LYS A 197 -25.12 9.97 -12.79
CA LYS A 197 -24.80 9.63 -14.18
C LYS A 197 -23.84 8.44 -14.25
N PRO A 198 -24.08 7.44 -15.12
CA PRO A 198 -23.18 6.31 -15.27
C PRO A 198 -21.84 6.76 -15.87
N THR A 199 -20.74 6.39 -15.23
CA THR A 199 -19.37 6.67 -15.70
C THR A 199 -18.65 5.41 -16.16
N THR A 200 -19.00 4.26 -15.57
CA THR A 200 -18.54 2.93 -15.93
C THR A 200 -19.53 1.88 -15.37
N ALA A 201 -19.23 0.61 -15.55
CA ALA A 201 -19.92 -0.49 -14.87
C ALA A 201 -18.91 -1.54 -14.44
N GLU A 202 -19.17 -2.19 -13.31
CA GLU A 202 -18.52 -3.44 -12.94
C GLU A 202 -19.31 -4.62 -13.51
N LEU A 203 -18.58 -5.52 -14.16
CA LEU A 203 -19.07 -6.72 -14.79
C LEU A 203 -18.64 -7.91 -13.95
N ILE A 204 -19.57 -8.80 -13.63
CA ILE A 204 -19.32 -9.96 -12.76
C ILE A 204 -19.89 -11.19 -13.44
N ASP A 205 -19.03 -12.14 -13.81
CA ASP A 205 -19.51 -13.39 -14.42
C ASP A 205 -19.95 -14.45 -13.39
N GLU A 206 -20.40 -15.60 -13.89
CA GLU A 206 -20.88 -16.74 -13.09
C GLU A 206 -19.83 -17.23 -12.08
N ALA A 207 -18.56 -17.31 -12.50
CA ALA A 207 -17.42 -17.67 -11.67
C ALA A 207 -17.05 -16.58 -10.65
N GLY A 208 -17.60 -15.38 -10.80
CA GLY A 208 -17.34 -14.21 -9.96
C GLY A 208 -16.04 -13.50 -10.32
N ARG A 209 -15.53 -13.71 -11.54
CA ARG A 209 -14.48 -12.87 -12.13
C ARG A 209 -15.09 -11.50 -12.38
N LYS A 210 -14.32 -10.45 -12.06
CA LYS A 210 -14.82 -9.08 -12.07
C LYS A 210 -13.93 -8.18 -12.87
N THR A 211 -14.53 -7.30 -13.65
CA THR A 211 -13.79 -6.26 -14.36
C THR A 211 -14.66 -5.04 -14.58
N ALA A 212 -14.03 -3.90 -14.85
CA ALA A 212 -14.75 -2.67 -15.14
C ALA A 212 -14.62 -2.29 -16.61
N ILE A 213 -15.57 -1.50 -17.11
CA ILE A 213 -15.46 -0.94 -18.46
C ILE A 213 -14.22 -0.04 -18.53
N ALA A 214 -13.33 -0.33 -19.47
CA ALA A 214 -12.03 0.32 -19.63
C ALA A 214 -12.19 1.80 -19.97
N GLY A 215 -11.31 2.63 -19.41
CA GLY A 215 -11.32 4.09 -19.59
C GLY A 215 -12.34 4.85 -18.73
N GLY A 216 -13.26 4.16 -18.04
CA GLY A 216 -14.26 4.80 -17.21
C GLY A 216 -13.74 5.22 -15.83
N SER A 217 -14.26 6.33 -15.29
CA SER A 217 -13.88 6.80 -13.95
C SER A 217 -14.65 6.06 -12.86
N LYS A 218 -13.92 5.37 -11.97
CA LYS A 218 -14.45 4.84 -10.70
C LYS A 218 -14.30 5.81 -9.53
N SER A 219 -13.32 6.72 -9.58
CA SER A 219 -13.00 7.61 -8.45
C SER A 219 -14.20 8.52 -8.13
N GLY A 220 -14.66 8.47 -6.88
CA GLY A 220 -15.85 9.18 -6.41
C GLY A 220 -17.18 8.56 -6.87
N GLY A 221 -17.15 7.58 -7.77
CA GLY A 221 -18.32 6.87 -8.25
C GLY A 221 -18.65 5.65 -7.41
N PHE A 222 -19.94 5.32 -7.29
CA PHE A 222 -20.39 4.16 -6.53
C PHE A 222 -21.60 3.51 -7.18
N TRP A 223 -21.89 2.29 -6.76
CA TRP A 223 -23.16 1.63 -7.02
C TRP A 223 -24.09 1.78 -5.80
N ALA A 224 -25.38 1.98 -6.05
CA ALA A 224 -26.41 1.99 -5.01
C ALA A 224 -27.42 0.88 -5.29
N ALA A 225 -27.76 0.08 -4.27
CA ALA A 225 -28.73 -1.01 -4.40
C ALA A 225 -30.20 -0.53 -4.50
N GLN A 226 -30.42 0.78 -4.36
CA GLN A 226 -31.71 1.44 -4.32
C GLN A 226 -31.65 2.81 -4.99
N SER A 227 -32.83 3.37 -5.28
CA SER A 227 -32.97 4.81 -5.56
C SER A 227 -32.46 5.64 -4.38
N ALA A 228 -31.83 6.78 -4.67
CA ALA A 228 -31.31 7.67 -3.66
C ALA A 228 -32.41 8.04 -2.64
N PRO A 229 -32.17 7.86 -1.33
CA PRO A 229 -33.10 8.33 -0.30
C PRO A 229 -33.46 9.82 -0.47
N LYS A 230 -34.67 10.19 -0.09
CA LYS A 230 -35.10 11.59 -0.05
C LYS A 230 -34.63 12.24 1.27
N GLY A 231 -34.49 13.56 1.27
CA GLY A 231 -34.15 14.34 2.46
C GLY A 231 -32.66 14.28 2.83
N ASP A 232 -32.36 14.74 4.05
CA ASP A 232 -31.02 14.86 4.64
C ASP A 232 -30.56 13.62 5.42
N GLY A 233 -31.34 12.54 5.36
CA GLY A 233 -31.03 11.26 5.97
C GLY A 233 -31.43 11.12 7.43
N ASP A 234 -32.27 12.01 7.97
CA ASP A 234 -32.76 11.88 9.34
C ASP A 234 -33.40 10.51 9.61
N GLY A 235 -33.03 9.90 10.74
CA GLY A 235 -33.46 8.54 11.12
C GLY A 235 -32.94 7.39 10.24
N LEU A 236 -32.16 7.66 9.19
CA LEU A 236 -31.63 6.61 8.31
C LEU A 236 -30.27 6.08 8.79
N ALA A 237 -30.06 4.77 8.61
CA ALA A 237 -28.74 4.15 8.59
C ALA A 237 -28.39 3.77 7.15
N LEU A 238 -27.22 4.20 6.68
CA LEU A 238 -26.71 3.89 5.33
C LEU A 238 -25.48 3.01 5.46
N ALA A 239 -25.46 1.85 4.81
CA ALA A 239 -24.29 0.97 4.81
C ALA A 239 -23.48 1.08 3.51
N LEU A 240 -22.16 1.11 3.65
CA LEU A 240 -21.23 1.25 2.52
C LEU A 240 -20.12 0.21 2.64
N GLY A 241 -19.83 -0.51 1.57
CA GLY A 241 -18.77 -1.52 1.55
C GLY A 241 -18.05 -1.56 0.23
N GLU A 242 -17.02 -2.40 0.13
CA GLU A 242 -16.28 -2.57 -1.12
C GLU A 242 -17.11 -3.34 -2.15
N GLY A 243 -17.51 -4.57 -1.81
CA GLY A 243 -18.15 -5.49 -2.74
C GLY A 243 -19.69 -5.45 -2.76
N VAL A 244 -20.26 -5.76 -3.92
CA VAL A 244 -21.72 -5.90 -4.13
C VAL A 244 -22.34 -6.94 -3.19
N ALA A 245 -21.76 -8.15 -3.10
CA ALA A 245 -22.30 -9.21 -2.25
C ALA A 245 -22.25 -8.87 -0.75
N THR A 246 -21.18 -8.20 -0.31
CA THR A 246 -21.01 -7.71 1.07
C THR A 246 -22.16 -6.78 1.43
N VAL A 247 -22.40 -5.75 0.62
CA VAL A 247 -23.43 -4.75 0.91
C VAL A 247 -24.84 -5.32 0.75
N LEU A 248 -25.07 -6.25 -0.17
CA LEU A 248 -26.36 -6.93 -0.32
C LEU A 248 -26.69 -7.82 0.88
N SER A 249 -25.70 -8.53 1.45
CA SER A 249 -25.90 -9.31 2.67
C SER A 249 -26.37 -8.42 3.83
N CYS A 250 -25.75 -7.23 3.98
CA CYS A 250 -26.19 -6.24 4.97
C CYS A 250 -27.58 -5.66 4.66
N ARG A 251 -27.89 -5.40 3.39
CA ARG A 251 -29.23 -4.97 2.97
C ARG A 251 -30.28 -6.00 3.34
N GLU A 252 -30.02 -7.27 3.12
CA GLU A 252 -30.99 -8.32 3.41
C GLU A 252 -31.23 -8.50 4.91
N ALA A 253 -30.17 -8.41 5.72
CA ALA A 253 -30.25 -8.48 7.17
C ALA A 253 -30.94 -7.25 7.79
N MET A 254 -30.56 -6.05 7.36
CA MET A 254 -30.93 -4.79 8.04
C MET A 254 -32.00 -3.96 7.32
N LYS A 255 -32.28 -4.25 6.05
CA LYS A 255 -33.16 -3.48 5.17
C LYS A 255 -32.71 -2.03 4.93
N TRP A 256 -31.44 -1.72 5.19
CA TRP A 256 -30.87 -0.40 4.97
C TRP A 256 -30.64 -0.08 3.50
N PRO A 257 -30.65 1.21 3.11
CA PRO A 257 -30.02 1.64 1.88
C PRO A 257 -28.52 1.30 1.91
N VAL A 258 -28.03 0.65 0.86
CA VAL A 258 -26.62 0.24 0.76
C VAL A 258 -25.93 0.71 -0.51
N PHE A 259 -24.61 0.86 -0.42
CA PHE A 259 -23.76 1.39 -1.48
C PHE A 259 -22.46 0.58 -1.59
N ALA A 260 -22.03 0.23 -2.81
CA ALA A 260 -20.75 -0.44 -3.03
C ALA A 260 -19.75 0.50 -3.72
N ALA A 261 -18.54 0.53 -3.20
CA ALA A 261 -17.42 1.31 -3.74
C ALA A 261 -16.72 0.63 -4.91
N LEU A 262 -16.85 -0.69 -5.01
CA LEU A 262 -16.27 -1.56 -6.05
C LEU A 262 -14.72 -1.50 -6.13
N MET A 263 -14.11 -0.87 -5.13
CA MET A 263 -12.68 -0.73 -4.92
C MET A 263 -12.47 -0.16 -3.51
N ALA A 264 -11.70 -0.84 -2.65
CA ALA A 264 -11.45 -0.39 -1.28
C ALA A 264 -10.99 1.07 -1.18
N GLY A 265 -10.03 1.46 -2.03
CA GLY A 265 -9.46 2.82 -2.05
C GLY A 265 -10.45 3.93 -2.36
N ASN A 266 -11.63 3.60 -2.89
CA ASN A 266 -12.68 4.55 -3.24
C ASN A 266 -13.66 4.82 -2.09
N LEU A 267 -13.67 3.98 -1.05
CA LEU A 267 -14.56 4.12 0.11
C LEU A 267 -14.49 5.52 0.76
N PRO A 268 -13.31 6.12 1.03
CA PRO A 268 -13.24 7.44 1.66
C PRO A 268 -13.96 8.53 0.86
N ALA A 269 -13.79 8.55 -0.47
CA ALA A 269 -14.41 9.54 -1.34
C ALA A 269 -15.94 9.40 -1.33
N ILE A 270 -16.45 8.17 -1.42
CA ILE A 270 -17.89 7.90 -1.45
C ILE A 270 -18.55 8.24 -0.11
N VAL A 271 -17.91 7.87 1.00
CA VAL A 271 -18.41 8.17 2.34
C VAL A 271 -18.50 9.69 2.57
N GLN A 272 -17.51 10.47 2.12
CA GLN A 272 -17.57 11.93 2.17
C GLN A 272 -18.72 12.50 1.32
N THR A 273 -18.88 12.01 0.08
CA THR A 273 -19.98 12.43 -0.80
C THR A 273 -21.35 12.14 -0.18
N LEU A 274 -21.54 10.96 0.40
CA LEU A 274 -22.81 10.59 1.03
C LEU A 274 -23.04 11.30 2.36
N HIS A 275 -22.00 11.60 3.13
CA HIS A 275 -22.12 12.43 4.33
C HIS A 275 -22.56 13.87 4.00
N GLY A 276 -21.99 14.46 2.95
CA GLY A 276 -22.43 15.78 2.47
C GLY A 276 -23.89 15.78 2.01
N ARG A 277 -24.35 14.70 1.37
CA ARG A 277 -25.73 14.56 0.89
C ARG A 277 -26.73 14.20 2.01
N TYR A 278 -26.32 13.38 2.96
CA TYR A 278 -27.15 12.88 4.05
C TYR A 278 -26.48 13.17 5.41
N PRO A 279 -26.37 14.44 5.81
CA PRO A 279 -25.62 14.83 7.01
C PRO A 279 -26.22 14.31 8.32
N LYS A 280 -27.51 13.96 8.35
CA LYS A 280 -28.18 13.39 9.52
C LYS A 280 -28.22 11.85 9.52
N ALA A 281 -27.81 11.22 8.43
CA ALA A 281 -27.78 9.76 8.37
C ALA A 281 -26.64 9.18 9.19
N ARG A 282 -26.90 8.02 9.79
CA ARG A 282 -25.87 7.19 10.42
C ARG A 282 -25.14 6.41 9.34
N LEU A 283 -23.86 6.73 9.12
CA LEU A 283 -23.05 6.04 8.11
C LEU A 283 -22.35 4.84 8.73
N VAL A 284 -22.60 3.64 8.17
CA VAL A 284 -21.99 2.38 8.57
C VAL A 284 -21.06 1.91 7.45
N VAL A 285 -19.76 1.92 7.70
CA VAL A 285 -18.74 1.49 6.74
C VAL A 285 -18.38 0.03 7.03
N LEU A 286 -18.77 -0.86 6.11
CA LEU A 286 -18.47 -2.28 6.12
C LEU A 286 -17.01 -2.48 5.69
N GLY A 287 -16.18 -2.96 6.62
CA GLY A 287 -14.78 -3.27 6.37
C GLY A 287 -14.56 -4.77 6.23
N ASP A 288 -13.92 -5.16 5.13
CA ASP A 288 -13.46 -6.53 4.91
C ASP A 288 -12.11 -6.73 5.63
N ILE A 289 -11.94 -7.87 6.31
CA ILE A 289 -10.69 -8.22 7.00
C ILE A 289 -9.57 -8.36 5.98
N GLY A 290 -8.46 -7.64 6.21
CA GLY A 290 -7.29 -7.62 5.32
C GLY A 290 -7.03 -6.24 4.71
N GLY A 291 -6.58 -6.20 3.46
CA GLY A 291 -6.12 -4.96 2.81
C GLY A 291 -7.17 -3.85 2.71
N GLY A 292 -8.46 -4.20 2.66
CA GLY A 292 -9.58 -3.26 2.59
C GLY A 292 -9.87 -2.52 3.91
N LEU A 293 -9.52 -3.12 5.05
CA LEU A 293 -9.85 -2.59 6.38
C LEU A 293 -9.24 -1.20 6.63
N LYS A 294 -8.04 -0.94 6.12
CA LYS A 294 -7.39 0.37 6.21
C LYS A 294 -8.28 1.48 5.64
N TYR A 295 -8.84 1.26 4.45
CA TYR A 295 -9.66 2.25 3.76
C TYR A 295 -11.03 2.40 4.41
N ALA A 296 -11.65 1.30 4.84
CA ALA A 296 -12.90 1.34 5.59
C ALA A 296 -12.76 2.14 6.89
N GLY A 297 -11.67 1.91 7.65
CA GLY A 297 -11.39 2.66 8.87
C GLY A 297 -11.07 4.15 8.63
N GLN A 298 -10.36 4.48 7.54
CA GLN A 298 -10.16 5.87 7.13
C GLN A 298 -11.48 6.56 6.78
N ALA A 299 -12.34 5.88 6.01
CA ALA A 299 -13.62 6.40 5.57
C ALA A 299 -14.57 6.66 6.75
N ALA A 300 -14.70 5.70 7.66
CA ALA A 300 -15.52 5.85 8.87
C ALA A 300 -15.06 7.04 9.72
N ARG A 301 -13.75 7.13 10.01
CA ARG A 301 -13.19 8.24 10.80
C ARG A 301 -13.38 9.61 10.16
N ALA A 302 -13.31 9.69 8.82
CA ALA A 302 -13.40 10.96 8.10
C ALA A 302 -14.76 11.68 8.29
N VAL A 303 -15.81 10.95 8.66
CA VAL A 303 -17.18 11.48 8.79
C VAL A 303 -17.82 11.17 10.16
N GLY A 304 -17.04 10.64 11.11
CA GLY A 304 -17.59 10.17 12.40
C GLY A 304 -18.56 8.99 12.24
N GLY A 305 -18.41 8.19 11.18
CA GLY A 305 -19.21 7.01 10.91
C GLY A 305 -18.79 5.79 11.72
N ILE A 306 -19.60 4.74 11.64
CA ILE A 306 -19.41 3.47 12.34
C ILE A 306 -18.61 2.54 11.44
N LEU A 307 -17.45 2.07 11.89
CA LEU A 307 -16.73 0.99 11.22
C LEU A 307 -17.32 -0.35 11.67
N ALA A 308 -17.80 -1.15 10.73
CA ALA A 308 -18.38 -2.47 10.96
C ALA A 308 -17.52 -3.54 10.29
N VAL A 309 -16.85 -4.36 11.09
CA VAL A 309 -16.02 -5.49 10.64
C VAL A 309 -16.68 -6.77 11.12
N PRO A 310 -16.86 -7.79 10.26
CA PRO A 310 -17.47 -9.05 10.68
C PRO A 310 -16.58 -9.74 11.71
N VAL A 311 -17.21 -10.32 12.73
CA VAL A 311 -16.52 -11.14 13.73
C VAL A 311 -16.87 -12.60 13.47
N PHE A 312 -15.84 -13.45 13.39
CA PHE A 312 -15.95 -14.88 13.19
C PHE A 312 -15.44 -15.63 14.42
N THR A 313 -16.09 -16.73 14.78
CA THR A 313 -15.56 -17.63 15.82
C THR A 313 -14.39 -18.44 15.27
N PRO A 314 -13.49 -18.96 16.13
CA PRO A 314 -12.40 -19.85 15.69
C PRO A 314 -12.89 -21.03 14.85
N GLU A 315 -14.03 -21.62 15.21
CA GLU A 315 -14.64 -22.76 14.51
C GLU A 315 -15.12 -22.36 13.11
N GLN A 316 -15.69 -21.16 12.97
CA GLN A 316 -16.11 -20.60 11.68
C GLN A 316 -14.92 -20.31 10.76
N ILE A 317 -13.84 -19.76 11.33
CA ILE A 317 -12.59 -19.51 10.58
C ILE A 317 -12.03 -20.82 10.05
N GLN A 318 -11.90 -21.84 10.90
CA GLN A 318 -11.39 -23.15 10.52
C GLN A 318 -12.28 -23.82 9.47
N ALA A 319 -13.59 -23.88 9.69
CA ALA A 319 -14.52 -24.53 8.78
C ALA A 319 -14.54 -23.88 7.38
N PHE A 320 -14.37 -22.56 7.31
CA PHE A 320 -14.27 -21.86 6.02
C PHE A 320 -12.91 -22.09 5.37
N GLN A 321 -11.82 -22.06 6.13
CA GLN A 321 -10.47 -22.32 5.65
C GLN A 321 -10.32 -23.72 5.07
N ASP A 322 -10.91 -24.74 5.69
CA ASP A 322 -10.88 -26.12 5.19
C ASP A 322 -11.57 -26.27 3.82
N ARG A 323 -12.63 -25.47 3.57
CA ARG A 323 -13.42 -25.51 2.33
C ARG A 323 -12.85 -24.63 1.22
N GLN A 324 -12.27 -23.48 1.58
CA GLN A 324 -11.91 -22.41 0.65
C GLN A 324 -10.40 -22.15 0.56
N GLY A 325 -9.60 -22.82 1.40
CA GLY A 325 -8.13 -22.66 1.46
C GLY A 325 -7.67 -21.34 2.06
N LYS A 326 -8.58 -20.51 2.58
CA LYS A 326 -8.30 -19.18 3.15
C LYS A 326 -9.33 -18.84 4.23
N PRO A 327 -9.01 -17.99 5.22
CA PRO A 327 -9.96 -17.58 6.24
C PRO A 327 -11.09 -16.70 5.65
N PRO A 328 -12.26 -16.62 6.32
CA PRO A 328 -13.34 -15.73 5.93
C PRO A 328 -12.94 -14.27 6.22
N THR A 329 -13.41 -13.35 5.38
CA THR A 329 -12.94 -11.96 5.40
C THR A 329 -14.05 -10.93 5.39
N ASP A 330 -15.18 -11.22 4.74
CA ASP A 330 -16.21 -10.22 4.46
C ASP A 330 -17.57 -10.56 5.10
N TRP A 331 -18.50 -9.61 5.08
CA TRP A 331 -19.85 -9.80 5.64
C TRP A 331 -20.67 -10.86 4.88
N ASN A 332 -20.34 -11.13 3.61
CA ASN A 332 -20.99 -12.20 2.87
C ASN A 332 -20.49 -13.57 3.32
N ASP A 333 -19.20 -13.72 3.69
CA ASP A 333 -18.68 -14.94 4.30
C ASP A 333 -19.40 -15.23 5.64
N LEU A 334 -19.66 -14.20 6.45
CA LEU A 334 -20.43 -14.34 7.70
C LEU A 334 -21.87 -14.78 7.41
N HIS A 335 -22.50 -14.21 6.39
CA HIS A 335 -23.81 -14.64 5.94
C HIS A 335 -23.79 -16.13 5.52
N HIS A 336 -22.79 -16.58 4.78
CA HIS A 336 -22.66 -17.99 4.38
C HIS A 336 -22.48 -18.94 5.55
N LEU A 337 -21.68 -18.54 6.55
CA LEU A 337 -21.31 -19.37 7.69
C LEU A 337 -22.37 -19.40 8.80
N ALA A 338 -23.03 -18.27 9.05
CA ALA A 338 -23.86 -18.05 10.25
C ALA A 338 -25.26 -17.49 9.96
N GLY A 339 -25.59 -17.22 8.69
CA GLY A 339 -26.90 -16.72 8.27
C GLY A 339 -27.09 -15.21 8.45
N LEU A 340 -28.21 -14.70 7.95
CA LEU A 340 -28.56 -13.27 8.01
C LEU A 340 -28.81 -12.77 9.44
N ASP A 341 -29.24 -13.63 10.35
CA ASP A 341 -29.51 -13.22 11.74
C ASP A 341 -28.21 -12.91 12.49
N ALA A 342 -27.14 -13.66 12.26
CA ALA A 342 -25.82 -13.31 12.80
C ALA A 342 -25.30 -11.96 12.27
N VAL A 343 -25.52 -11.67 10.97
CA VAL A 343 -25.21 -10.36 10.38
C VAL A 343 -26.03 -9.26 11.05
N ARG A 344 -27.33 -9.50 11.25
CA ARG A 344 -28.25 -8.56 11.89
C ARG A 344 -27.85 -8.24 13.33
N ASP A 345 -27.52 -9.27 14.10
CA ASP A 345 -27.13 -9.14 15.50
C ASP A 345 -25.83 -8.35 15.66
N GLN A 346 -24.82 -8.64 14.84
CA GLN A 346 -23.55 -7.92 14.90
C GLN A 346 -23.72 -6.44 14.50
N LEU A 347 -24.43 -6.15 13.41
CA LEU A 347 -24.68 -4.78 12.97
C LEU A 347 -25.59 -4.01 13.94
N GLY A 348 -26.60 -4.68 14.51
CA GLY A 348 -27.51 -4.11 15.49
C GLY A 348 -26.80 -3.68 16.77
N LYS A 349 -25.88 -4.51 17.29
CA LYS A 349 -25.04 -4.16 18.45
C LYS A 349 -24.18 -2.93 18.19
N LEU A 350 -23.57 -2.83 17.00
CA LEU A 350 -22.77 -1.67 16.61
C LEU A 350 -23.61 -0.39 16.52
N LEU A 351 -24.86 -0.48 16.05
CA LEU A 351 -25.75 0.68 16.08
C LEU A 351 -26.18 1.07 17.49
N ALA A 352 -26.43 0.12 18.38
CA ALA A 352 -26.84 0.45 19.75
C ALA A 352 -25.71 1.15 20.54
N ALA A 353 -24.45 0.83 20.25
CA ALA A 353 -23.27 1.39 20.93
C ALA A 353 -22.92 2.86 20.56
N GLY A 354 -23.57 3.45 19.54
CA GLY A 354 -23.27 4.80 19.04
C GLY A 354 -21.90 4.93 18.33
N PRO A 355 -21.56 6.11 17.77
CA PRO A 355 -20.24 6.35 17.18
C PRO A 355 -19.18 6.49 18.29
N GLY A 356 -18.76 5.37 18.87
CA GLY A 356 -17.62 5.30 19.78
C GLY A 356 -16.32 5.01 19.03
N PRO A 357 -15.15 5.40 19.57
CA PRO A 357 -13.87 4.92 19.06
C PRO A 357 -13.83 3.40 19.26
N GLY A 358 -13.99 2.65 18.18
CA GLY A 358 -13.79 1.20 18.06
C GLY A 358 -14.08 0.41 19.34
N ALA A 359 -15.31 -0.06 19.51
CA ALA A 359 -15.64 -0.98 20.59
C ALA A 359 -14.91 -2.32 20.41
N SER A 360 -13.75 -2.45 21.05
CA SER A 360 -13.35 -3.69 21.72
C SER A 360 -14.28 -3.85 22.92
N THR A 361 -15.24 -4.76 22.85
CA THR A 361 -16.06 -5.10 24.02
C THR A 361 -15.34 -6.13 24.86
N ALA A 362 -14.70 -5.65 25.94
CA ALA A 362 -14.50 -6.43 27.15
C ALA A 362 -15.85 -6.61 27.88
N VAL A 363 -16.07 -7.81 28.41
CA VAL A 363 -17.24 -8.18 29.22
C VAL A 363 -17.13 -7.53 30.61
N ALA A 364 -18.23 -6.95 31.10
CA ALA A 364 -18.28 -6.15 32.32
C ALA A 364 -18.42 -6.99 33.61
N GLY A 365 -17.85 -6.48 34.70
CA GLY A 365 -18.15 -6.88 36.07
C GLY A 365 -17.37 -6.09 37.14
N ALA A 366 -18.07 -5.20 37.86
CA ALA A 366 -17.76 -4.52 39.13
C ALA A 366 -16.98 -3.17 39.15
N LYS A 367 -17.64 -2.17 39.76
CA LYS A 367 -17.13 -0.90 40.35
C LYS A 367 -17.36 -1.00 41.89
N PRO A 368 -16.61 -0.31 42.79
CA PRO A 368 -16.67 1.16 43.01
C PRO A 368 -15.31 1.83 43.28
N ASP A 369 -15.06 3.04 42.76
CA ASP A 369 -15.20 4.37 43.40
C ASP A 369 -13.93 4.85 44.13
N THR A 370 -13.40 6.00 43.71
CA THR A 370 -12.88 7.09 44.56
C THR A 370 -12.38 8.22 43.65
N GLY A 371 -12.94 9.40 43.84
CA GLY A 371 -12.56 10.61 43.12
C GLY A 371 -11.42 11.37 43.79
N VAL A 372 -10.67 12.12 42.97
CA VAL A 372 -10.05 13.41 43.34
C VAL A 372 -9.77 14.24 42.06
N PRO A 373 -9.70 15.58 42.13
CA PRO A 373 -10.03 16.51 41.04
C PRO A 373 -8.84 17.03 40.20
N PHE A 374 -9.18 17.60 39.02
CA PHE A 374 -8.37 18.28 38.00
C PHE A 374 -7.42 19.40 38.52
N PRO A 375 -6.34 19.77 37.78
CA PRO A 375 -6.43 20.93 36.86
C PRO A 375 -5.55 20.87 35.59
N GLY A 376 -6.00 21.57 34.53
CA GLY A 376 -5.10 22.21 33.56
C GLY A 376 -5.10 21.65 32.14
N THR A 377 -5.86 22.29 31.25
CA THR A 377 -5.69 22.20 29.78
C THR A 377 -4.47 23.00 29.31
N PRO A 378 -3.57 22.43 28.49
CA PRO A 378 -2.71 23.23 27.63
C PRO A 378 -3.32 23.40 26.24
N LYS A 379 -3.26 24.64 25.76
CA LYS A 379 -3.75 25.18 24.47
C LYS A 379 -3.20 24.43 23.25
N GLN A 380 -4.03 24.32 22.21
CA GLN A 380 -3.64 23.88 20.85
C GLN A 380 -2.59 24.83 20.24
N PRO A 381 -1.55 24.33 19.54
CA PRO A 381 -0.81 25.08 18.53
C PRO A 381 -1.38 24.83 17.12
N PRO A 382 -1.09 25.72 16.15
CA PRO A 382 -1.86 25.86 14.91
C PRO A 382 -1.52 24.80 13.85
N LYS A 383 -2.47 24.62 12.93
CA LYS A 383 -2.41 23.73 11.75
C LYS A 383 -1.26 24.12 10.82
N GLY A 384 -0.35 23.18 10.54
CA GLY A 384 0.70 23.28 9.51
C GLY A 384 0.82 21.97 8.72
N LYS A 385 1.15 22.10 7.42
CA LYS A 385 1.34 21.02 6.42
C LYS A 385 2.27 19.89 6.90
N PRO A 386 2.17 18.67 6.33
CA PRO A 386 3.13 17.60 6.62
C PRO A 386 4.54 18.01 6.16
N PRO A 387 5.59 17.81 6.98
CA PRO A 387 6.96 18.15 6.59
C PRO A 387 7.48 17.17 5.53
N THR A 388 8.11 17.73 4.50
CA THR A 388 8.99 17.05 3.53
C THR A 388 10.28 16.56 4.21
N PRO A 389 10.93 15.49 3.70
CA PRO A 389 12.09 14.88 4.35
C PRO A 389 13.35 15.75 4.21
N PRO A 390 14.16 15.92 5.26
CA PRO A 390 15.56 16.31 5.13
C PRO A 390 16.43 15.11 4.74
N GLY A 391 17.53 15.37 4.01
CA GLY A 391 18.47 14.36 3.51
C GLY A 391 19.10 13.52 4.61
N GLY A 392 19.31 12.22 4.31
CA GLY A 392 19.89 11.25 5.23
C GLY A 392 21.37 11.52 5.49
N GLY A 393 21.78 11.38 6.75
CA GLY A 393 23.18 11.27 7.16
C GLY A 393 23.65 9.82 7.05
N ASP A 394 24.92 9.65 6.65
CA ASP A 394 25.52 8.41 6.17
C ASP A 394 26.22 7.54 7.24
N ASP A 395 25.97 7.74 8.54
CA ASP A 395 26.67 7.00 9.62
C ASP A 395 25.74 6.10 10.44
N GLU A 396 25.28 4.98 9.86
CA GLU A 396 24.65 3.89 10.63
C GLU A 396 25.31 2.53 10.31
N ASP A 397 25.93 1.91 11.31
CA ASP A 397 26.51 0.56 11.23
C ASP A 397 25.50 -0.47 10.69
N GLU A 398 25.99 -1.46 9.92
CA GLU A 398 25.16 -2.55 9.41
C GLU A 398 24.56 -3.34 10.59
N PRO A 399 23.21 -3.47 10.67
CA PRO A 399 22.56 -4.10 11.81
C PRO A 399 22.86 -5.60 11.83
N ALA A 400 23.07 -6.16 13.03
CA ALA A 400 23.21 -7.60 13.22
C ALA A 400 21.99 -8.35 12.64
N ARG A 401 22.20 -9.52 12.03
CA ARG A 401 21.12 -10.32 11.41
C ARG A 401 21.11 -11.73 12.02
N PRO A 402 19.96 -12.25 12.50
CA PRO A 402 18.66 -11.60 12.56
C PRO A 402 18.51 -10.66 13.77
N SER A 403 17.91 -9.49 13.59
CA SER A 403 17.59 -8.58 14.71
C SER A 403 16.35 -7.74 14.46
N TYR A 404 15.81 -7.20 15.55
CA TYR A 404 14.82 -6.12 15.53
C TYR A 404 15.51 -4.83 15.97
N VAL A 405 15.42 -3.79 15.16
CA VAL A 405 16.02 -2.48 15.45
C VAL A 405 14.94 -1.40 15.38
N VAL A 406 14.88 -0.57 16.41
CA VAL A 406 13.99 0.60 16.45
C VAL A 406 14.79 1.80 15.96
N ARG A 407 14.37 2.42 14.86
CA ARG A 407 14.95 3.65 14.31
C ARG A 407 13.99 4.80 14.48
N GLU A 408 14.46 5.91 15.06
CA GLU A 408 13.60 7.07 15.36
C GLU A 408 13.61 8.14 14.27
N ASP A 409 14.58 8.06 13.36
CA ASP A 409 14.77 8.98 12.25
C ASP A 409 14.79 8.24 10.90
N TRP A 410 14.72 9.01 9.82
CA TRP A 410 14.85 8.47 8.48
C TRP A 410 16.29 7.99 8.28
N GLY A 411 16.46 6.76 7.83
CA GLY A 411 17.77 6.15 7.60
C GLY A 411 17.84 5.39 6.28
N ARG A 412 18.99 4.76 6.02
CA ARG A 412 19.29 3.98 4.81
C ARG A 412 18.21 2.96 4.44
N TYR A 413 17.54 2.38 5.43
CA TYR A 413 16.53 1.34 5.22
C TYR A 413 15.14 1.90 4.92
N GLY A 414 14.86 3.17 5.27
CA GLY A 414 13.57 3.81 5.04
C GLY A 414 13.09 4.66 6.23
N PRO A 415 11.77 4.81 6.43
CA PRO A 415 11.23 5.68 7.46
C PRO A 415 11.54 5.20 8.89
N PRO A 416 11.41 6.10 9.90
CA PRO A 416 11.44 5.72 11.30
C PRO A 416 10.49 4.54 11.58
N GLY A 417 10.95 3.55 12.34
CA GLY A 417 10.14 2.38 12.63
C GLY A 417 10.84 1.25 13.36
N VAL A 418 10.07 0.23 13.69
CA VAL A 418 10.61 -1.08 14.05
C VAL A 418 10.90 -1.84 12.77
N TRP A 419 12.17 -2.19 12.59
CA TRP A 419 12.68 -2.94 11.45
C TRP A 419 13.07 -4.34 11.87
N TYR A 420 12.67 -5.34 11.08
CA TYR A 420 13.24 -6.67 11.13
C TYR A 420 14.34 -6.78 10.07
N HIS A 421 15.57 -7.06 10.51
CA HIS A 421 16.71 -7.35 9.67
C HIS A 421 16.98 -8.85 9.72
N GLY A 422 16.78 -9.57 8.62
CA GLY A 422 16.94 -11.02 8.55
C GLY A 422 17.54 -11.48 7.23
N TYR A 423 17.30 -12.74 6.87
CA TYR A 423 17.65 -13.33 5.59
C TYR A 423 16.41 -13.91 4.91
N ARG A 424 16.34 -13.83 3.59
CA ARG A 424 15.35 -14.56 2.78
C ARG A 424 16.05 -15.71 2.05
N ASN A 425 15.41 -16.88 2.04
CA ASN A 425 15.92 -18.02 1.29
C ASN A 425 15.78 -17.74 -0.22
N ALA A 426 16.90 -17.71 -0.94
CA ALA A 426 16.89 -17.66 -2.38
C ALA A 426 16.51 -19.04 -2.95
N ARG A 427 15.75 -19.10 -4.05
CA ARG A 427 15.44 -20.37 -4.76
C ARG A 427 16.71 -21.02 -5.35
N LYS A 428 17.82 -20.28 -5.46
CA LYS A 428 19.16 -20.74 -5.84
C LYS A 428 20.17 -19.67 -5.38
N GLY A 429 21.23 -20.05 -4.66
CA GLY A 429 22.26 -19.12 -4.15
C GLY A 429 22.27 -18.97 -2.62
N GLU A 430 23.17 -18.11 -2.12
CA GLU A 430 23.27 -17.79 -0.69
C GLU A 430 22.06 -16.96 -0.20
N PRO A 431 21.66 -17.06 1.07
CA PRO A 431 20.56 -16.27 1.63
C PRO A 431 20.79 -14.77 1.49
N GLU A 432 19.81 -14.06 0.95
CA GLU A 432 19.92 -12.61 0.73
C GLU A 432 19.44 -11.83 1.97
N PRO A 433 20.09 -10.72 2.33
CA PRO A 433 19.63 -9.83 3.39
C PRO A 433 18.20 -9.31 3.16
N LEU A 434 17.33 -9.46 4.15
CA LEU A 434 15.97 -8.94 4.19
C LEU A 434 15.88 -7.79 5.20
N ASN A 435 15.28 -6.66 4.81
CA ASN A 435 14.96 -5.54 5.71
C ASN A 435 13.47 -5.25 5.60
N LEU A 436 12.69 -5.53 6.65
CA LEU A 436 11.24 -5.40 6.66
C LEU A 436 10.81 -4.35 7.69
N TRP A 437 10.14 -3.29 7.22
CA TRP A 437 9.50 -2.32 8.10
C TRP A 437 8.20 -2.89 8.66
N LEU A 438 8.05 -2.93 9.98
CA LEU A 438 6.88 -3.51 10.65
C LEU A 438 5.87 -2.44 11.08
N CYS A 439 6.34 -1.42 11.77
CA CYS A 439 5.50 -0.33 12.29
C CYS A 439 6.32 0.93 12.60
N SER A 440 5.64 2.01 12.98
CA SER A 440 6.28 3.21 13.54
C SER A 440 7.11 2.87 14.80
N PRO A 441 8.06 3.74 15.22
CA PRO A 441 8.95 3.44 16.34
C PRO A 441 8.18 3.00 17.58
N LEU A 442 8.55 1.85 18.15
CA LEU A 442 7.93 1.25 19.32
C LEU A 442 9.03 0.72 20.25
N ARG A 443 9.02 1.18 21.50
CA ARG A 443 9.92 0.78 22.58
C ARG A 443 9.12 0.14 23.71
N VAL A 444 9.73 -0.82 24.37
CA VAL A 444 9.31 -1.31 25.69
C VAL A 444 10.18 -0.58 26.70
N GLU A 445 9.60 0.38 27.42
CA GLU A 445 10.35 1.24 28.36
C GLU A 445 10.42 0.62 29.76
N ALA A 446 9.39 -0.15 30.14
CA ALA A 446 9.36 -0.83 31.43
C ALA A 446 8.48 -2.08 31.40
N VAL A 447 8.66 -2.92 32.42
CA VAL A 447 7.71 -3.96 32.79
C VAL A 447 6.79 -3.37 33.86
N THR A 448 5.48 -3.50 33.67
CA THR A 448 4.50 -3.13 34.70
C THR A 448 4.09 -4.39 35.46
N CYS A 449 3.73 -4.26 36.74
CA CYS A 449 3.12 -5.34 37.51
C CYS A 449 2.00 -4.79 38.41
N THR A 450 1.04 -5.63 38.77
CA THR A 450 0.09 -5.34 39.84
C THR A 450 0.77 -5.47 41.20
N ASP A 451 0.21 -4.82 42.21
CA ASP A 451 0.78 -4.79 43.57
C ASP A 451 0.92 -6.19 44.20
N ASP A 452 0.09 -7.15 43.77
CA ASP A 452 0.15 -8.56 44.19
C ASP A 452 1.10 -9.43 43.35
N GLY A 453 1.77 -8.83 42.35
CA GLY A 453 2.70 -9.49 41.43
C GLY A 453 2.05 -10.50 40.47
N ARG A 454 0.71 -10.63 40.47
CA ARG A 454 0.03 -11.67 39.68
C ARG A 454 -0.11 -11.34 38.20
N TYR A 455 -0.27 -10.06 37.88
CA TYR A 455 -0.40 -9.58 36.51
C TYR A 455 0.78 -8.69 36.17
N PHE A 456 1.33 -8.86 34.97
CA PHE A 456 2.41 -8.02 34.48
C PHE A 456 2.15 -7.60 33.04
N GLY A 457 2.66 -6.44 32.67
CA GLY A 457 2.48 -5.81 31.37
C GLY A 457 3.81 -5.32 30.78
N ARG A 458 3.70 -4.60 29.68
CA ARG A 458 4.77 -3.83 29.07
C ARG A 458 4.32 -2.39 28.96
N PHE A 459 5.11 -1.48 29.54
CA PHE A 459 4.94 -0.06 29.29
C PHE A 459 5.57 0.25 27.93
N LEU A 460 4.71 0.48 26.95
CA LEU A 460 5.10 0.76 25.58
C LEU A 460 5.18 2.26 25.34
N ARG A 461 6.22 2.69 24.63
CA ARG A 461 6.31 4.04 24.07
C ARG A 461 6.39 3.93 22.55
N PHE A 462 5.46 4.54 21.83
CA PHE A 462 5.40 4.44 20.37
C PHE A 462 4.98 5.74 19.69
N ARG A 463 5.32 5.94 18.41
CA ARG A 463 4.85 7.09 17.64
C ARG A 463 3.50 6.79 16.95
N ASP A 464 2.51 7.64 17.18
CA ASP A 464 1.23 7.59 16.48
C ASP A 464 1.37 8.03 15.01
N THR A 465 0.29 7.90 14.22
CA THR A 465 0.30 8.27 12.79
C THR A 465 0.61 9.76 12.53
N PHE A 466 0.56 10.61 13.57
CA PHE A 466 0.93 12.02 13.50
C PHE A 466 2.37 12.28 13.97
N GLY A 467 3.16 11.23 14.20
CA GLY A 467 4.54 11.31 14.67
C GLY A 467 4.66 11.66 16.15
N ARG A 468 3.56 11.68 16.91
CA ARG A 468 3.58 12.03 18.34
C ARG A 468 3.87 10.79 19.17
N TRP A 469 4.75 10.94 20.15
CA TRP A 469 4.97 9.90 21.15
C TRP A 469 3.72 9.69 22.00
N ARG A 470 3.38 8.41 22.18
CA ARG A 470 2.32 7.92 23.04
C ARG A 470 2.91 6.87 23.97
N GLU A 471 2.37 6.81 25.16
CA GLU A 471 2.72 5.83 26.17
C GLU A 471 1.49 5.00 26.51
N TRP A 472 1.70 3.70 26.70
CA TRP A 472 0.61 2.78 27.01
C TRP A 472 1.11 1.60 27.84
N ALA A 473 0.51 1.40 29.02
CA ALA A 473 0.68 0.16 29.78
C ALA A 473 -0.16 -0.95 29.17
N MET A 474 0.48 -1.81 28.37
CA MET A 474 -0.16 -2.95 27.71
C MET A 474 -0.12 -4.19 28.63
N PRO A 475 -1.28 -4.76 29.04
CA PRO A 475 -1.32 -6.01 29.78
C PRO A 475 -0.81 -7.18 28.94
N MET A 476 -0.01 -8.09 29.52
CA MET A 476 0.52 -9.25 28.77
C MET A 476 -0.56 -10.24 28.35
N GLU A 477 -1.75 -10.20 28.95
CA GLU A 477 -2.92 -10.99 28.56
C GLU A 477 -3.33 -10.71 27.11
N MET A 478 -3.05 -9.50 26.61
CA MET A 478 -3.29 -9.13 25.21
C MET A 478 -2.35 -9.85 24.24
N LEU A 479 -1.26 -10.44 24.73
CA LEU A 479 -0.29 -11.21 23.95
C LEU A 479 -0.44 -12.74 24.12
N ARG A 480 -1.44 -13.23 24.89
CA ARG A 480 -1.66 -14.68 25.05
C ARG A 480 -2.23 -15.31 23.76
N GLY A 481 -1.32 -15.79 22.90
CA GLY A 481 -1.58 -16.85 21.93
C GLY A 481 -1.15 -18.21 22.51
N SER A 482 -1.88 -19.29 22.19
CA SER A 482 -1.59 -20.64 22.67
C SER A 482 -0.23 -21.17 22.19
N CYS A 483 0.72 -21.39 23.10
CA CYS A 483 1.84 -22.31 22.90
C CYS A 483 1.48 -23.64 23.58
N ALA A 484 0.75 -24.51 22.89
CA ALA A 484 0.56 -25.89 23.32
C ALA A 484 0.14 -26.80 22.16
N ALA A 485 1.10 -27.47 21.53
CA ALA A 485 1.01 -28.89 21.14
C ALA A 485 2.41 -29.43 20.77
N PRO A 486 2.66 -30.74 20.92
CA PRO A 486 3.95 -31.29 21.38
C PRO A 486 4.96 -31.53 20.26
N ALA A 487 6.23 -31.53 20.66
CA ALA A 487 7.36 -31.93 19.84
C ALA A 487 7.17 -33.32 19.21
N ARG A 488 7.23 -33.37 17.87
CA ARG A 488 7.83 -34.48 17.11
C ARG A 488 8.32 -33.98 15.75
N ASN A 489 9.64 -33.79 15.69
CA ASN A 489 10.56 -33.80 14.55
C ASN A 489 10.15 -33.03 13.27
N TYR A 490 10.65 -31.80 13.10
CA TYR A 490 11.97 -31.51 12.51
C TYR A 490 12.30 -30.01 12.67
N GLY A 491 13.34 -29.71 13.48
CA GLY A 491 14.27 -28.59 13.35
C GLY A 491 13.75 -27.14 13.30
N ALA A 492 13.31 -26.59 14.42
CA ALA A 492 13.41 -25.14 14.67
C ALA A 492 13.89 -24.92 16.10
N ASN A 493 15.11 -24.41 16.23
CA ASN A 493 15.74 -24.10 17.50
C ASN A 493 14.95 -22.99 18.22
N CYS A 494 14.37 -23.31 19.36
CA CYS A 494 14.06 -22.34 20.39
C CYS A 494 15.37 -21.72 20.87
N TRP A 495 15.47 -20.39 20.89
CA TRP A 495 16.50 -19.69 21.66
C TRP A 495 15.86 -18.62 22.55
N PRO A 496 16.42 -18.41 23.75
CA PRO A 496 15.80 -17.69 24.85
C PRO A 496 15.98 -16.19 24.70
N LEU A 497 14.97 -15.43 25.15
CA LEU A 497 15.12 -14.00 25.42
C LEU A 497 16.01 -13.86 26.67
N ALA A 498 17.27 -13.45 26.45
CA ALA A 498 18.12 -12.91 27.50
C ALA A 498 17.85 -11.41 27.67
N SER A 499 17.92 -11.01 28.93
CA SER A 499 17.54 -9.74 29.56
C SER A 499 18.14 -8.47 28.96
#